data_AF-A0A359LVW2-F1
#
_entry.id   AF-A0A359LVW2-F1
#
_cell.length_a   1.000
_cell.length_b   1.000
_cell.length_c   1.000
_cell.angle_alpha   90.00
_cell.angle_beta   90.00
_cell.angle_gamma   90.00
#
_symmetry.space_group_name_H-M   'P 1'
#
loop_
_entity.id
_entity.type
_entity.pdbx_description
1 polymer ?
#
loop_
_entity_poly.entity_id
_entity_poly.type
_entity_poly.pdbx_seq_one_letter_code
_entity_poly.pdbx_strand_id
1 'polypeptide(L)'
;MAERRTFAYYKGKPAVMMEVRRQTGTNTVKVVEDVQQRLASIQKDLPAGITVDVVKEQATYIKASVAALEEHLVLGSLLASLVVLLFLRDWRAVLISSIAIPTSIITTFTVMRMADFTLNSMTLLGLTLAVGIVIDDAIIVLENIYRFIE
;
A
#
# COMPACT_ATOMS: atom_id res chain seq x y z
N MET A 1 45.50 12.14 19.08
CA MET A 1 44.41 12.42 18.12
C MET A 1 43.44 11.25 18.18
N ALA A 2 42.15 11.48 18.47
CA ALA A 2 41.17 10.39 18.55
C ALA A 2 40.92 9.81 17.16
N GLU A 3 41.17 8.52 16.99
CA GLU A 3 40.96 7.78 15.75
C GLU A 3 39.46 7.81 15.37
N ARG A 4 39.16 8.27 14.14
CA ARG A 4 37.77 8.33 13.64
C ARG A 4 37.25 6.91 13.45
N ARG A 5 36.31 6.50 14.28
CA ARG A 5 35.72 5.14 14.28
C ARG A 5 34.64 4.92 13.21
N THR A 6 34.16 5.98 12.55
CA THR A 6 33.08 5.87 11.55
C THR A 6 33.18 7.00 10.53
N PHE A 7 33.03 6.66 9.26
CA PHE A 7 33.01 7.60 8.14
C PHE A 7 31.76 7.31 7.30
N ALA A 8 31.05 8.34 6.88
CA ALA A 8 29.97 8.21 5.92
C ALA A 8 30.18 9.24 4.80
N TYR A 9 29.90 8.81 3.57
CA TYR A 9 29.92 9.65 2.39
C TYR A 9 28.56 9.55 1.72
N TYR A 10 28.05 10.68 1.24
CA TYR A 10 26.84 10.73 0.43
C TYR A 10 27.16 11.55 -0.82
N LYS A 11 26.96 10.96 -2.01
CA LYS A 11 27.31 11.55 -3.31
C LYS A 11 28.74 12.14 -3.36
N GLY A 12 29.72 11.42 -2.79
CA GLY A 12 31.13 11.82 -2.78
C GLY A 12 31.50 12.92 -1.77
N LYS A 13 30.55 13.43 -0.99
CA LYS A 13 30.80 14.41 0.09
C LYS A 13 30.75 13.73 1.46
N PRO A 14 31.60 14.13 2.44
CA PRO A 14 31.47 13.66 3.82
C PRO A 14 30.07 13.99 4.36
N ALA A 15 29.42 13.00 4.97
CA ALA A 15 28.05 13.13 5.46
C ALA A 15 27.91 12.47 6.84
N VAL A 16 26.84 12.82 7.55
CA VAL A 16 26.39 12.13 8.75
C VAL A 16 25.13 11.35 8.39
N MET A 17 25.16 10.03 8.54
CA MET A 17 23.99 9.18 8.35
C MET A 17 23.21 9.12 9.66
N MET A 18 21.89 9.33 9.59
CA MET A 18 20.98 9.17 10.70
C MET A 18 19.87 8.20 10.28
N GLU A 19 19.66 7.17 11.09
CA GLU A 19 18.59 6.20 10.88
C GLU A 19 17.47 6.47 11.88
N VAL A 20 16.26 6.69 11.37
CA VAL A 20 15.06 6.84 12.20
C VAL A 20 14.28 5.54 12.12
N ARG A 21 14.10 4.89 13.27
CA ARG A 21 13.32 3.65 13.39
C ARG A 21 11.96 3.97 14.01
N ARG A 22 10.90 3.49 13.37
CA ARG A 22 9.54 3.56 13.93
C ARG A 22 9.44 2.70 15.18
N GLN A 23 8.55 3.08 16.09
CA GLN A 23 8.18 2.23 17.23
C GLN A 23 7.25 1.09 16.77
N THR A 24 7.28 -0.04 17.46
CA THR A 24 6.37 -1.17 17.20
C THR A 24 4.91 -0.73 17.37
N GLY A 25 4.01 -1.23 16.52
CA GLY A 25 2.58 -0.86 16.55
C GLY A 25 2.24 0.49 15.91
N THR A 26 3.24 1.26 15.45
CA THR A 26 2.97 2.52 14.76
C THR A 26 2.85 2.35 13.24
N ASN A 27 2.01 3.18 12.62
CA ASN A 27 1.88 3.24 11.16
C ASN A 27 3.12 3.91 10.55
N THR A 28 3.85 3.15 9.73
CA THR A 28 5.09 3.61 9.07
C THR A 28 4.90 4.87 8.24
N VAL A 29 3.79 4.99 7.50
CA VAL A 29 3.53 6.15 6.63
C VAL A 29 3.37 7.41 7.48
N LYS A 30 2.56 7.34 8.53
CA LYS A 30 2.33 8.46 9.45
C LYS A 30 3.62 8.90 10.14
N VAL A 31 4.43 7.94 10.61
CA VAL A 31 5.72 8.27 11.25
C VAL A 31 6.65 8.99 10.29
N VAL A 32 6.72 8.56 9.03
CA VAL A 32 7.54 9.24 8.02
C VAL A 32 7.02 10.65 7.73
N GLU A 33 5.71 10.83 7.61
CA GLU A 33 5.09 12.16 7.41
C GLU A 33 5.41 13.11 8.58
N ASP A 34 5.25 12.64 9.83
CA ASP A 34 5.59 13.41 11.03
C ASP A 34 7.09 13.79 11.07
N VAL A 35 7.96 12.86 10.66
CA VAL A 35 9.42 13.09 10.60
C VAL A 35 9.76 14.09 9.51
N GLN A 36 9.18 13.99 8.31
CA GLN A 36 9.38 14.94 7.22
C GLN A 36 8.90 16.35 7.59
N GLN A 37 7.74 16.45 8.25
CA GLN A 37 7.21 17.73 8.71
C GLN A 37 8.14 18.40 9.74
N ARG A 38 8.69 17.63 10.68
CA ARG A 38 9.67 18.12 11.66
C ARG A 38 10.99 18.49 10.99
N LEU A 39 11.45 17.70 10.03
CA LEU A 39 12.66 17.99 9.24
C LEU A 39 12.53 19.31 8.48
N ALA A 40 11.37 19.59 7.89
CA ALA A 40 11.11 20.84 7.19
C ALA A 40 11.18 22.07 8.13
N SER A 41 10.79 21.91 9.39
CA SER A 41 10.96 22.95 10.41
C SER A 41 12.44 23.13 10.80
N ILE A 42 13.14 22.03 11.09
CA ILE A 42 14.55 22.06 11.51
C ILE A 42 15.45 22.61 10.40
N GLN A 43 15.15 22.30 9.13
CA GLN A 43 15.93 22.80 7.99
C GLN A 43 15.98 24.33 7.90
N LYS A 44 14.98 25.04 8.45
CA LYS A 44 14.95 26.51 8.47
C LYS A 44 15.93 27.11 9.47
N ASP A 45 16.24 26.36 10.53
CA ASP A 45 17.13 26.80 11.61
C ASP A 45 18.59 26.31 11.40
N LEU A 46 18.85 25.55 10.33
CA LEU A 46 20.18 25.03 10.04
C LEU A 46 21.12 26.15 9.55
N PRO A 47 22.39 26.15 10.00
CA PRO A 47 23.38 27.10 9.52
C PRO A 47 23.70 26.88 8.05
N ALA A 48 24.10 27.96 7.38
CA ALA A 48 24.44 27.95 5.96
C ALA A 48 25.51 26.90 5.64
N GLY A 49 25.20 26.00 4.69
CA GLY A 49 26.09 24.94 4.24
C GLY A 49 25.73 23.52 4.71
N ILE A 50 24.73 23.36 5.58
CA ILE A 50 24.19 22.04 5.95
C ILE A 50 22.92 21.74 5.15
N THR A 51 22.92 20.63 4.43
CA THR A 51 21.73 20.11 3.72
C THR A 51 21.36 18.75 4.27
N VAL A 52 20.06 18.48 4.42
CA VAL A 52 19.56 17.18 4.86
C VAL A 52 18.82 16.52 3.71
N ASP A 53 19.35 15.40 3.25
CA ASP A 53 18.77 14.59 2.19
C ASP A 53 18.21 13.28 2.76
N VAL A 54 16.99 12.92 2.38
CA VAL A 54 16.40 11.62 2.70
C VAL A 54 16.98 10.58 1.73
N VAL A 55 17.81 9.67 2.25
CA VAL A 55 18.47 8.64 1.43
C VAL A 55 17.52 7.50 1.06
N LYS A 56 16.72 7.05 2.03
CA LYS A 56 15.75 5.96 1.86
C LYS A 56 14.65 6.10 2.89
N GLU A 57 13.41 5.91 2.47
CA GLU A 57 12.26 5.83 3.35
C GLU A 57 11.34 4.68 2.95
N GLN A 58 10.66 4.09 3.92
CA GLN A 58 9.76 2.95 3.68
C GLN A 58 8.35 3.40 3.22
N ALA A 59 7.95 4.63 3.54
CA ALA A 59 6.63 5.15 3.20
C ALA A 59 6.41 5.27 1.69
N THR A 60 7.41 5.64 0.90
CA THR A 60 7.28 5.71 -0.58
C THR A 60 6.84 4.37 -1.16
N TYR A 61 7.46 3.27 -0.70
CA TYR A 61 7.10 1.93 -1.16
C TYR A 61 5.68 1.56 -0.75
N ILE A 62 5.29 1.82 0.50
CA ILE A 62 3.93 1.53 0.99
C ILE A 62 2.89 2.32 0.19
N LYS A 63 3.11 3.63 -0.04
CA LYS A 63 2.20 4.47 -0.82
C LYS A 63 2.08 3.99 -2.27
N ALA A 64 3.21 3.64 -2.90
CA ALA A 64 3.21 3.09 -4.26
C ALA A 64 2.46 1.76 -4.35
N SER A 65 2.63 0.86 -3.37
CA SER A 65 1.90 -0.41 -3.34
C SER A 65 0.40 -0.22 -3.14
N VAL A 66 -0.02 0.73 -2.28
CA VAL A 66 -1.44 1.05 -2.10
C VAL A 66 -2.04 1.64 -3.37
N ALA A 67 -1.36 2.59 -4.02
CA ALA A 67 -1.81 3.17 -5.28
C ALA A 67 -1.91 2.12 -6.39
N ALA A 68 -0.93 1.21 -6.48
CA ALA A 68 -1.00 0.09 -7.41
C ALA A 68 -2.19 -0.83 -7.11
N LEU A 69 -2.44 -1.15 -5.83
CA LEU A 69 -3.59 -1.95 -5.43
C LEU A 69 -4.90 -1.28 -5.87
N GLU A 70 -5.06 0.02 -5.62
CA GLU A 70 -6.23 0.79 -6.06
C GLU A 70 -6.42 0.73 -7.58
N GLU A 71 -5.35 0.94 -8.35
CA GLU A 71 -5.39 0.84 -9.82
C GLU A 71 -5.81 -0.56 -10.30
N HIS A 72 -5.23 -1.61 -9.73
CA HIS A 72 -5.55 -2.99 -10.09
C HIS A 72 -6.99 -3.36 -9.74
N LEU A 73 -7.56 -2.77 -8.68
CA LEU A 73 -8.96 -3.00 -8.33
C LEU A 73 -9.92 -2.35 -9.29
N VAL A 74 -9.64 -1.12 -9.71
CA VAL A 74 -10.46 -0.43 -10.71
C VAL A 74 -10.38 -1.16 -12.04
N LEU A 75 -9.17 -1.47 -12.52
CA LEU A 75 -9.00 -2.17 -13.79
C LEU A 75 -9.55 -3.60 -13.72
N GLY A 76 -9.25 -4.33 -12.65
CA GLY A 76 -9.71 -5.70 -12.44
C GLY A 76 -11.24 -5.80 -12.36
N SER A 77 -11.89 -4.93 -11.59
CA SER A 77 -13.35 -4.89 -11.50
C SER A 77 -14.00 -4.53 -12.84
N LEU A 78 -13.43 -3.58 -13.59
CA LEU A 78 -13.93 -3.21 -14.92
C LEU A 78 -13.79 -4.37 -15.92
N LEU A 79 -12.62 -5.00 -15.99
CA LEU A 79 -12.37 -6.12 -16.89
C LEU A 79 -13.21 -7.33 -16.53
N ALA A 80 -13.30 -7.67 -15.23
CA ALA A 80 -14.17 -8.74 -14.76
C ALA A 80 -15.64 -8.48 -15.11
N SER A 81 -16.12 -7.25 -14.92
CA SER A 81 -17.47 -6.84 -15.30
C SER A 81 -17.73 -7.02 -16.80
N LEU A 82 -16.76 -6.67 -17.64
CA LEU A 82 -16.86 -6.80 -19.09
C LEU A 82 -16.87 -8.27 -19.54
N VAL A 83 -16.04 -9.13 -18.93
CA VAL A 83 -16.02 -10.57 -19.19
C VAL A 83 -17.34 -11.21 -18.77
N VAL A 84 -17.83 -10.93 -17.55
CA VAL A 84 -19.12 -11.44 -17.06
C VAL A 84 -20.25 -10.99 -17.99
N LEU A 85 -20.25 -9.72 -18.43
CA LEU A 85 -21.25 -9.21 -19.37
C LEU A 85 -21.21 -9.95 -20.72
N LEU A 86 -20.03 -10.25 -21.24
CA LEU A 86 -19.86 -10.95 -22.52
C LEU A 86 -20.34 -12.40 -22.46
N PHE A 87 -20.04 -13.10 -21.38
CA PHE A 87 -20.35 -14.53 -21.24
C PHE A 87 -21.76 -14.80 -20.72
N LEU A 88 -22.20 -14.07 -19.69
CA LEU A 88 -23.50 -14.31 -19.06
C LEU A 88 -24.61 -13.42 -19.63
N ARG A 89 -24.28 -12.26 -20.24
CA ARG A 89 -25.25 -11.24 -20.71
C ARG A 89 -26.28 -10.80 -19.65
N ASP A 90 -26.04 -11.12 -18.38
CA ASP A 90 -26.89 -10.76 -17.25
C ASP A 90 -26.26 -9.59 -16.48
N TRP A 91 -26.93 -8.44 -16.57
CA TRP A 91 -26.52 -7.21 -15.92
C TRP A 91 -26.56 -7.30 -14.38
N ARG A 92 -27.41 -8.17 -13.81
CA ARG A 92 -27.47 -8.37 -12.36
C ARG A 92 -26.20 -9.02 -11.84
N ALA A 93 -25.71 -10.01 -12.57
CA ALA A 93 -24.50 -10.74 -12.25
C ALA A 93 -23.26 -9.83 -12.28
N VAL A 94 -23.15 -8.98 -13.31
CA VAL A 94 -22.11 -7.94 -13.42
C VAL A 94 -22.12 -6.99 -12.22
N LEU A 95 -23.31 -6.59 -11.78
CA LEU A 95 -23.47 -5.63 -10.68
C LEU A 95 -23.08 -6.25 -9.33
N ILE A 96 -23.38 -7.53 -9.12
CA ILE A 96 -22.98 -8.27 -7.92
C ILE A 96 -21.45 -8.37 -7.82
N SER A 97 -20.77 -8.80 -8.88
CA SER A 97 -19.30 -8.95 -8.88
C SER A 97 -18.58 -7.60 -8.76
N SER A 98 -19.07 -6.57 -9.46
CA SER A 98 -18.52 -5.22 -9.42
C SER A 98 -18.56 -4.59 -8.01
N ILE A 99 -19.58 -4.89 -7.21
CA ILE A 99 -19.70 -4.40 -5.82
C ILE A 99 -18.96 -5.31 -4.83
N ALA A 100 -18.95 -6.63 -5.05
CA ALA A 100 -18.33 -7.59 -4.14
C ALA A 100 -16.82 -7.33 -3.99
N ILE A 101 -16.11 -7.07 -5.09
CA ILE A 101 -14.66 -6.87 -5.08
C ILE A 101 -14.25 -5.65 -4.21
N PRO A 102 -14.75 -4.42 -4.45
CA PRO A 102 -14.45 -3.27 -3.59
C PRO A 102 -14.89 -3.45 -2.14
N THR A 103 -16.07 -4.04 -1.93
CA THR A 103 -16.62 -4.23 -0.58
C THR A 103 -15.75 -5.17 0.25
N SER A 104 -15.17 -6.21 -0.36
CA SER A 104 -14.26 -7.14 0.32
C SER A 104 -13.03 -6.44 0.90
N ILE A 105 -12.51 -5.44 0.19
CA ILE A 105 -11.29 -4.72 0.56
C ILE A 105 -11.58 -3.68 1.62
N ILE A 106 -12.68 -2.93 1.47
CA ILE A 106 -13.16 -2.03 2.52
C ILE A 106 -13.37 -2.81 3.82
N THR A 107 -13.98 -4.00 3.73
CA THR A 107 -14.19 -4.88 4.88
C THR A 107 -12.85 -5.34 5.47
N THR A 108 -11.88 -5.72 4.63
CA THR A 108 -10.54 -6.12 5.07
C THR A 108 -9.84 -5.00 5.84
N PHE A 109 -9.81 -3.77 5.31
CA PHE A 109 -9.22 -2.63 6.01
C PHE A 109 -9.96 -2.28 7.30
N THR A 110 -11.28 -2.46 7.33
CA THR A 110 -12.10 -2.25 8.54
C THR A 110 -11.73 -3.26 9.63
N VAL A 111 -11.65 -4.55 9.28
CA VAL A 111 -11.26 -5.61 10.22
C VAL A 111 -9.82 -5.44 10.68
N MET A 112 -8.90 -5.07 9.78
CA MET A 112 -7.53 -4.75 10.13
C MET A 112 -7.45 -3.63 11.17
N ARG A 113 -8.27 -2.59 11.00
CA ARG A 113 -8.35 -1.48 11.96
C ARG A 113 -8.92 -1.91 13.30
N MET A 114 -9.91 -2.81 13.31
CA MET A 114 -10.50 -3.37 14.53
C MET A 114 -9.54 -4.30 15.28
N ALA A 115 -8.65 -4.97 14.55
CA ALA A 115 -7.64 -5.88 15.09
C ALA A 115 -6.27 -5.21 15.37
N ASP A 116 -6.21 -3.87 15.34
CA ASP A 116 -4.99 -3.08 15.54
C ASP A 116 -3.82 -3.43 14.60
N PHE A 117 -4.12 -3.91 13.39
CA PHE A 117 -3.12 -4.15 12.36
C PHE A 117 -2.66 -2.85 11.69
N THR A 118 -1.34 -2.72 11.53
CA THR A 118 -0.71 -1.60 10.84
C THR A 118 -0.43 -1.95 9.38
N LEU A 119 -0.51 -0.96 8.49
CA LEU A 119 -0.02 -1.13 7.11
C LEU A 119 1.50 -1.19 7.07
N ASN A 120 2.02 -2.32 6.62
CA ASN A 120 3.43 -2.59 6.39
C ASN A 120 3.63 -3.53 5.20
N SER A 121 4.88 -3.83 4.86
CA SER A 121 5.20 -4.69 3.72
C SER A 121 4.55 -6.08 3.79
N MET A 122 4.43 -6.68 4.98
CA MET A 122 3.84 -8.00 5.16
C MET A 122 2.33 -7.98 4.94
N THR A 123 1.63 -6.99 5.50
CA THR A 123 0.18 -6.85 5.30
C THR A 123 -0.16 -6.52 3.84
N LEU A 124 0.69 -5.73 3.16
CA LEU A 124 0.49 -5.42 1.74
C LEU A 124 0.65 -6.67 0.86
N LEU A 125 1.67 -7.50 1.12
CA LEU A 125 1.83 -8.77 0.40
C LEU A 125 0.62 -9.69 0.60
N GLY A 126 0.10 -9.76 1.83
CA GLY A 126 -1.12 -10.51 2.14
C GLY A 126 -2.34 -9.98 1.38
N LEU A 127 -2.53 -8.65 1.35
CA LEU A 127 -3.59 -8.00 0.58
C LEU A 127 -3.47 -8.30 -0.92
N THR A 128 -2.28 -8.16 -1.52
CA THR A 128 -2.07 -8.45 -2.94
C THR A 128 -2.45 -9.89 -3.30
N LEU A 129 -2.09 -10.87 -2.48
CA LEU A 129 -2.47 -12.27 -2.69
C LEU A 129 -3.98 -12.50 -2.51
N ALA A 130 -4.56 -11.92 -1.46
CA ALA A 130 -5.97 -12.08 -1.14
C ALA A 130 -6.88 -11.50 -2.22
N VAL A 131 -6.51 -10.37 -2.83
CA VAL A 131 -7.31 -9.75 -3.90
C VAL A 131 -7.52 -10.70 -5.08
N GLY A 132 -6.47 -11.42 -5.51
CA GLY A 132 -6.61 -12.39 -6.60
C GLY A 132 -7.60 -13.51 -6.27
N ILE A 133 -7.49 -14.08 -5.06
CA ILE A 133 -8.37 -15.16 -4.60
C ILE A 133 -9.83 -14.70 -4.55
N VAL A 134 -10.09 -13.51 -4.00
CA VAL A 134 -11.45 -12.98 -3.86
C VAL A 134 -12.12 -12.72 -5.20
N ILE A 135 -11.35 -12.26 -6.20
CA ILE A 135 -11.88 -12.03 -7.55
C ILE A 135 -12.29 -13.36 -8.19
N ASP A 136 -11.43 -14.38 -8.11
CA ASP A 136 -11.70 -15.69 -8.68
C ASP A 136 -12.95 -16.34 -8.04
N ASP A 137 -13.04 -16.31 -6.71
CA ASP A 137 -14.18 -16.86 -5.98
C ASP A 137 -15.50 -16.18 -6.37
N ALA A 138 -15.50 -14.85 -6.51
CA ALA A 138 -16.68 -14.10 -6.90
C ALA A 138 -17.18 -14.47 -8.30
N ILE A 139 -16.27 -14.79 -9.23
CA ILE A 139 -16.61 -15.17 -10.61
C ILE A 139 -17.11 -16.62 -10.65
N ILE A 140 -16.41 -17.56 -10.01
CA ILE A 140 -16.74 -18.99 -10.05
C ILE A 140 -18.12 -19.26 -9.44
N VAL A 141 -18.44 -18.64 -8.30
CA VAL A 141 -19.76 -18.82 -7.65
C VAL A 141 -20.88 -18.33 -8.57
N LEU A 142 -20.66 -17.22 -9.24
CA LEU A 142 -21.65 -16.57 -10.07
C LEU A 142 -21.88 -17.33 -11.39
N GLU A 143 -20.80 -17.88 -11.98
CA GLU A 143 -20.90 -18.83 -13.09
C GLU A 143 -21.69 -20.09 -12.68
N ASN A 144 -21.43 -20.63 -11.48
CA ASN A 144 -22.09 -21.84 -11.01
C ASN A 144 -23.59 -21.63 -10.75
N ILE A 145 -23.99 -20.45 -10.24
CA ILE A 145 -25.41 -20.08 -10.12
C ILE A 145 -26.07 -20.06 -11.49
N TYR A 146 -25.42 -19.44 -12.49
CA TYR A 146 -25.98 -19.33 -13.83
C TYR A 146 -26.16 -20.72 -14.49
N ARG A 147 -25.15 -21.59 -14.34
CA ARG A 147 -25.18 -22.97 -14.85
C ARG A 147 -26.30 -23.83 -14.27
N PHE A 148 -26.78 -23.53 -13.05
CA PHE A 148 -27.78 -24.34 -12.37
C PHE A 148 -29.22 -23.85 -12.61
N ILE A 149 -29.38 -22.59 -13.02
CA ILE A 149 -30.68 -21.96 -13.33
C ILE A 149 -31.12 -22.28 -14.77
N GLU A 150 -30.18 -22.61 -15.65
CA GLU A 150 -30.38 -22.98 -17.05
C GLU A 150 -30.23 -24.49 -17.26
#